data_AF-A0A926ENW4-F1
#
_entry.id   AF-A0A926ENW4-F1
#
_cell.length_a   1.000
_cell.length_b   1.000
_cell.length_c   1.000
_cell.angle_alpha   90.00
_cell.angle_beta   90.00
_cell.angle_gamma   90.00
#
_symmetry.space_group_name_H-M   'P 1'
#
loop_
_entity.id
_entity.type
_entity.pdbx_description
1 polymer ?
#
loop_
_entity_poly.entity_id
_entity_poly.type
_entity_poly.pdbx_seq_one_letter_code
_entity_poly.pdbx_strand_id
1 'polypeptide(L)'
;MAGKESGARPRGNPKRFQSGEELIELYQQFCIWVKENNFQTIPSQTRFCEWLTREYKATDRRTIYNALNKYFPNIKKEFEKLQADTMAEGAMIGRYNPTMTIFALKNWCEWKDKQEVEQQIIGVSKFFLSDNEQAK
;
A
#
# COMPACT_ATOMS: atom_id res chain seq x y z
N MET A 1 -34.83 22.02 -42.57
CA MET A 1 -34.02 20.78 -42.58
C MET A 1 -33.14 20.78 -41.35
N ALA A 2 -33.23 19.73 -40.53
CA ALA A 2 -32.50 19.61 -39.27
C ALA A 2 -31.12 18.98 -39.52
N GLY A 3 -30.06 19.68 -39.13
CA GLY A 3 -28.72 19.11 -38.96
C GLY A 3 -28.47 18.91 -37.46
N LYS A 4 -28.77 17.73 -36.92
CA LYS A 4 -28.32 17.34 -35.57
C LYS A 4 -26.90 16.79 -35.72
N GLU A 5 -25.90 17.60 -35.40
CA GLU A 5 -24.53 17.14 -35.23
C GLU A 5 -24.46 16.28 -33.96
N SER A 6 -24.38 14.96 -34.14
CA SER A 6 -24.14 14.01 -33.07
C SER A 6 -22.66 14.05 -32.68
N GLY A 7 -22.28 15.02 -31.86
CA GLY A 7 -20.98 15.03 -31.19
C GLY A 7 -20.89 13.85 -30.22
N ALA A 8 -20.26 12.75 -30.66
CA ALA A 8 -19.93 11.63 -29.80
C ALA A 8 -18.98 12.13 -28.70
N ARG A 9 -19.50 12.33 -27.48
CA ARG A 9 -18.66 12.62 -26.31
C ARG A 9 -17.68 11.45 -26.14
N PRO A 10 -16.39 11.71 -25.88
CA PRO A 10 -15.44 10.63 -25.62
C PRO A 10 -15.99 9.83 -24.45
N ARG A 11 -16.29 8.54 -24.68
CA ARG A 11 -16.75 7.60 -23.65
C ARG A 11 -15.55 7.23 -22.77
N GLY A 12 -15.05 8.20 -22.04
CA GLY A 12 -14.09 8.01 -20.96
C GLY A 12 -14.75 8.52 -19.68
N ASN A 13 -14.74 7.68 -18.64
CA ASN A 13 -15.09 8.17 -17.31
C ASN A 13 -14.01 9.21 -16.93
N PRO A 14 -14.35 10.51 -16.73
CA PRO A 14 -13.33 11.51 -16.46
C PRO A 14 -12.53 11.10 -15.22
N LYS A 15 -11.20 11.14 -15.33
CA LYS A 15 -10.33 10.82 -14.20
C LYS A 15 -10.61 11.83 -13.09
N ARG A 16 -10.91 11.34 -11.87
CA ARG A 16 -11.16 12.20 -10.71
C ARG A 16 -9.91 12.99 -10.30
N PHE A 17 -8.75 12.37 -10.46
CA PHE A 17 -7.43 12.95 -10.24
C PHE A 17 -6.76 13.20 -11.60
N GLN A 18 -6.13 14.35 -11.75
CA GLN A 18 -5.40 14.77 -12.94
C GLN A 18 -4.16 13.91 -13.16
N SER A 19 -3.45 13.56 -12.07
CA SER A 19 -2.26 12.73 -12.10
C SER A 19 -2.14 11.83 -10.85
N GLY A 20 -1.13 10.96 -10.84
CA GLY A 20 -0.80 10.17 -9.65
C GLY A 20 -0.19 11.05 -8.55
N GLU A 21 0.62 12.03 -8.94
CA GLU A 21 1.25 12.99 -8.05
C GLU A 21 0.20 13.79 -7.27
N GLU A 22 -0.86 14.28 -7.94
CA GLU A 22 -1.98 14.95 -7.25
C GLU A 22 -2.62 14.03 -6.19
N LEU A 23 -2.80 12.73 -6.50
CA LEU A 23 -3.36 11.77 -5.56
C LEU A 23 -2.44 11.55 -4.34
N ILE A 24 -1.12 11.50 -4.56
CA ILE A 24 -0.14 11.38 -3.48
C ILE A 24 -0.12 12.63 -2.61
N GLU A 25 -0.10 13.82 -3.21
CA GLU A 25 -0.14 15.10 -2.49
C GLU A 25 -1.39 15.20 -1.61
N LEU A 26 -2.57 14.88 -2.16
CA LEU A 26 -3.82 14.85 -1.40
C LEU A 26 -3.78 13.83 -0.26
N TYR A 27 -3.20 12.64 -0.49
CA TYR A 27 -3.10 11.63 0.55
C TYR A 27 -2.10 12.04 1.65
N GLN A 28 -1.01 12.69 1.29
CA GLN A 28 -0.06 13.26 2.23
C GLN A 28 -0.71 14.34 3.11
N GLN A 29 -1.49 15.25 2.52
CA GLN A 29 -2.26 16.25 3.26
C GLN A 29 -3.25 15.60 4.23
N PHE A 30 -3.94 14.54 3.80
CA PHE A 30 -4.79 13.76 4.68
C PHE A 30 -4.02 13.12 5.85
N CYS A 31 -2.85 12.54 5.60
CA CYS A 31 -1.99 12.00 6.65
C CYS A 31 -1.51 13.09 7.63
N ILE A 32 -1.16 14.28 7.15
CA ILE A 32 -0.82 15.43 8.00
C ILE A 32 -2.02 15.79 8.89
N TRP A 33 -3.22 15.90 8.30
CA TRP A 33 -4.45 16.17 9.05
C TRP A 33 -4.74 15.12 10.12
N VAL A 34 -4.46 13.83 9.86
CA VAL A 34 -4.55 12.76 10.87
C VAL A 34 -3.62 13.03 12.06
N LYS A 35 -2.38 13.44 11.79
CA LYS A 35 -1.38 13.75 12.82
C LYS A 35 -1.76 15.00 13.62
N GLU A 36 -2.18 16.07 12.94
CA GLU A 36 -2.65 17.32 13.55
C GLU A 36 -3.89 17.08 14.43
N ASN A 37 -4.77 16.16 14.04
CA ASN A 37 -5.91 15.75 14.85
C ASN A 37 -5.54 14.65 15.88
N ASN A 38 -4.27 14.60 16.29
CA ASN A 38 -3.75 13.74 17.36
C ASN A 38 -4.11 12.26 17.18
N PHE A 39 -4.10 11.78 15.93
CA PHE A 39 -4.36 10.40 15.56
C PHE A 39 -5.72 9.87 16.03
N GLN A 40 -6.75 10.73 16.10
CA GLN A 40 -8.11 10.30 16.43
C GLN A 40 -8.77 9.42 15.35
N THR A 41 -8.15 9.32 14.17
CA THR A 41 -8.63 8.47 13.08
C THR A 41 -7.47 7.85 12.31
N ILE A 42 -7.68 6.65 11.78
CA ILE A 42 -6.69 5.95 10.98
C ILE A 42 -6.65 6.47 9.53
N PRO A 43 -5.49 6.40 8.84
CA PRO A 43 -5.32 6.76 7.44
C PRO A 43 -5.90 5.72 6.45
N SER A 44 -7.10 5.20 6.68
CA SER A 44 -7.74 4.21 5.79
C SER A 44 -8.33 4.86 4.52
N GLN A 45 -8.56 4.08 3.46
CA GLN A 45 -9.23 4.57 2.25
C GLN A 45 -10.62 5.16 2.52
N THR A 46 -11.39 4.58 3.45
CA THR A 46 -12.71 5.11 3.82
C THR A 46 -12.57 6.52 4.42
N ARG A 47 -11.63 6.70 5.35
CA ARG A 47 -11.38 7.99 5.99
C ARG A 47 -10.82 9.01 5.01
N PHE A 48 -9.99 8.57 4.07
CA PHE A 48 -9.52 9.44 3.01
C PHE A 48 -10.67 9.90 2.08
N CYS A 49 -11.62 9.02 1.74
CA CYS A 49 -12.84 9.42 1.00
C CYS A 49 -13.68 10.47 1.74
N GLU A 50 -13.87 10.28 3.05
CA GLU A 50 -14.59 11.24 3.90
C GLU A 50 -13.87 12.59 3.92
N TRP A 51 -12.54 12.57 4.10
CA TRP A 51 -11.72 13.77 4.07
C TRP A 51 -11.77 14.48 2.72
N LEU A 52 -11.61 13.76 1.61
CA LEU A 52 -11.72 14.31 0.25
C LEU A 52 -13.09 14.95 0.01
N THR A 53 -14.15 14.38 0.55
CA THR A 53 -15.50 14.93 0.44
C THR A 53 -15.64 16.27 1.16
N ARG A 54 -14.91 16.46 2.26
CA ARG A 54 -14.94 17.69 3.06
C ARG A 54 -13.98 18.76 2.53
N GLU A 55 -12.77 18.39 2.14
CA GLU A 55 -11.66 19.32 1.87
C GLU A 55 -11.32 19.49 0.39
N TYR A 56 -11.78 18.60 -0.49
CA TYR A 56 -11.42 18.63 -1.91
C TYR A 56 -12.64 18.46 -2.82
N LYS A 57 -12.99 17.22 -3.16
CA LYS A 57 -14.12 16.85 -4.01
C LYS A 57 -14.63 15.48 -3.57
N ALA A 58 -15.94 15.35 -3.45
CA ALA A 58 -16.63 14.08 -3.17
C ALA A 58 -16.11 12.96 -4.08
N THR A 59 -15.51 11.95 -3.44
CA THR A 59 -14.82 10.85 -4.11
C THR A 59 -15.11 9.55 -3.38
N ASP A 60 -15.57 8.55 -4.13
CA ASP A 60 -15.90 7.23 -3.61
C ASP A 60 -14.67 6.30 -3.56
N ARG A 61 -14.74 5.28 -2.71
CA ARG A 61 -13.64 4.30 -2.53
C ARG A 61 -13.26 3.59 -3.83
N ARG A 62 -14.23 3.31 -4.71
CA ARG A 62 -13.96 2.61 -5.97
C ARG A 62 -13.12 3.47 -6.91
N THR A 63 -13.32 4.79 -6.89
CA THR A 63 -12.48 5.72 -7.65
C THR A 63 -11.03 5.73 -7.15
N ILE A 64 -10.81 5.75 -5.83
CA ILE A 64 -9.46 5.65 -5.26
C ILE A 64 -8.81 4.32 -5.63
N TYR A 65 -9.55 3.21 -5.49
CA TYR A 65 -9.06 1.88 -5.87
C TYR A 65 -8.66 1.81 -7.35
N ASN A 66 -9.50 2.32 -8.26
CA ASN A 66 -9.18 2.34 -9.68
C ASN A 66 -7.98 3.27 -9.98
N ALA A 67 -7.85 4.40 -9.29
CA ALA A 67 -6.71 5.28 -9.43
C ALA A 67 -5.41 4.56 -9.08
N LEU A 68 -5.35 3.89 -7.92
CA LEU A 68 -4.14 3.20 -7.44
C LEU A 68 -3.82 1.90 -8.18
N ASN A 69 -4.81 1.20 -8.76
CA ASN A 69 -4.57 -0.12 -9.36
C ASN A 69 -4.68 -0.15 -10.89
N LYS A 70 -5.28 0.87 -11.52
CA LYS A 70 -5.48 0.90 -12.98
C LYS A 70 -4.88 2.12 -13.65
N TYR A 71 -5.10 3.32 -13.10
CA TYR A 71 -4.71 4.56 -13.77
C TYR A 71 -3.30 5.02 -13.43
N PHE A 72 -2.90 4.86 -12.17
CA PHE A 72 -1.60 5.28 -11.64
C PHE A 72 -1.01 4.17 -10.75
N PRO A 73 -0.75 2.95 -11.30
CA PRO A 73 -0.24 1.84 -10.49
C PRO A 73 1.17 2.07 -9.94
N ASN A 74 1.95 2.96 -10.56
CA ASN A 74 3.31 3.31 -10.14
C ASN A 74 3.37 3.98 -8.76
N ILE A 75 2.34 4.74 -8.38
CA ILE A 75 2.31 5.46 -7.09
C ILE A 75 1.80 4.60 -5.93
N LYS A 76 1.28 3.39 -6.19
CA LYS A 76 0.64 2.56 -5.16
C LYS A 76 1.57 2.28 -3.97
N LYS A 77 2.84 1.97 -4.24
CA LYS A 77 3.84 1.73 -3.18
C LYS A 77 4.11 2.97 -2.34
N GLU A 78 4.08 4.16 -2.94
CA GLU A 78 4.28 5.42 -2.22
C GLU A 78 3.08 5.75 -1.34
N PHE A 79 1.87 5.54 -1.86
CA PHE A 79 0.63 5.63 -1.09
C PHE A 79 0.67 4.71 0.14
N GLU A 80 1.04 3.45 -0.04
CA GLU A 80 1.15 2.46 1.04
C GLU A 80 2.24 2.81 2.06
N LYS A 81 3.36 3.42 1.64
CA LYS A 81 4.40 3.92 2.56
C LYS A 81 3.88 5.07 3.43
N LEU A 82 3.22 6.07 2.85
CA LEU A 82 2.61 7.17 3.62
C LEU A 82 1.59 6.65 4.64
N GLN A 83 0.80 5.65 4.23
CA GLN A 83 -0.15 4.98 5.11
C GLN A 83 0.57 4.28 6.26
N ALA A 84 1.62 3.51 5.94
CA ALA A 84 2.39 2.74 6.90
C ALA A 84 3.08 3.64 7.94
N ASP A 85 3.73 4.71 7.50
CA ASP A 85 4.41 5.67 8.38
C ASP A 85 3.43 6.31 9.37
N THR A 86 2.27 6.75 8.86
CA THR A 86 1.24 7.38 9.70
C THR A 86 0.64 6.40 10.71
N MET A 87 0.44 5.14 10.31
CA MET A 87 -0.01 4.07 11.21
C MET A 87 1.04 3.73 12.27
N ALA A 88 2.31 3.60 11.87
CA ALA A 88 3.41 3.28 12.77
C ALA A 88 3.63 4.40 13.80
N GLU A 89 3.63 5.66 13.36
CA GLU A 89 3.78 6.82 14.24
C GLU A 89 2.67 6.86 15.30
N GLY A 90 1.41 6.73 14.89
CA GLY A 90 0.28 6.71 15.81
C GLY A 90 0.33 5.56 16.82
N ALA A 91 0.85 4.39 16.43
CA ALA A 91 1.06 3.28 17.36
C ALA A 91 2.23 3.54 18.33
N MET A 92 3.34 4.11 17.85
CA MET A 92 4.52 4.41 18.67
C MET A 92 4.22 5.42 19.78
N ILE A 93 3.33 6.39 19.53
CA ILE A 93 2.92 7.38 20.54
C ILE A 93 1.70 6.92 21.38
N GLY A 94 1.28 5.66 21.23
CA GLY A 94 0.20 5.06 22.02
C GLY A 94 -1.22 5.49 21.64
N ARG A 95 -1.42 6.08 20.46
CA ARG A 95 -2.75 6.46 19.95
C ARG A 95 -3.47 5.32 19.22
N TYR A 96 -2.71 4.40 18.63
CA TYR A 96 -3.26 3.18 18.03
C TYR A 96 -2.86 1.94 18.82
N ASN A 97 -3.73 0.93 18.78
CA ASN A 97 -3.39 -0.38 19.33
C ASN A 97 -2.25 -1.00 18.49
N PRO A 98 -1.10 -1.36 19.09
CA PRO A 98 0.05 -1.87 18.34
C PRO A 98 -0.26 -3.16 17.58
N THR A 99 -0.96 -4.12 18.20
CA THR A 99 -1.32 -5.40 17.59
C THR A 99 -2.20 -5.22 16.36
N MET A 100 -3.24 -4.38 16.47
CA MET A 100 -4.12 -4.07 15.33
C MET A 100 -3.37 -3.33 14.23
N THR A 101 -2.43 -2.46 14.60
CA THR A 101 -1.58 -1.75 13.66
C THR A 101 -0.70 -2.72 12.86
N ILE A 102 -0.10 -3.73 13.50
CA ILE A 102 0.67 -4.77 12.81
C ILE A 102 -0.20 -5.51 11.79
N PHE A 103 -1.42 -5.93 12.16
CA PHE A 103 -2.33 -6.58 11.22
C PHE A 103 -2.74 -5.68 10.06
N ALA A 104 -2.98 -4.39 10.32
CA ALA A 104 -3.28 -3.42 9.28
C ALA A 104 -2.09 -3.24 8.33
N LEU A 105 -0.86 -3.07 8.84
CA LEU A 105 0.36 -2.93 8.03
C LEU A 105 0.60 -4.14 7.14
N LYS A 106 0.41 -5.35 7.66
CA LYS A 106 0.53 -6.59 6.87
C LYS A 106 -0.51 -6.68 5.76
N ASN A 107 -1.77 -6.34 6.05
CA ASN A 107 -2.88 -6.50 5.12
C ASN A 107 -3.03 -5.35 4.11
N TRP A 108 -2.67 -4.12 4.49
CA TRP A 108 -2.89 -2.92 3.67
C TRP A 108 -1.61 -2.42 2.99
N CYS A 109 -0.45 -2.62 3.62
CA CYS A 109 0.83 -2.11 3.15
C CYS A 109 1.82 -3.24 2.77
N GLU A 110 1.34 -4.49 2.74
CA GLU A 110 2.11 -5.70 2.38
C GLU A 110 3.41 -5.88 3.19
N TRP A 111 3.46 -5.38 4.43
CA TRP A 111 4.61 -5.60 5.32
C TRP A 111 4.74 -7.09 5.65
N LYS A 112 5.99 -7.57 5.70
CA LYS A 112 6.32 -8.95 6.03
C LYS A 112 7.31 -8.98 7.19
N ASP A 113 7.12 -9.93 8.08
CA ASP A 113 8.12 -10.19 9.11
C ASP A 113 9.40 -10.69 8.43
N LYS A 114 10.56 -10.20 8.88
CA LYS A 114 11.84 -10.73 8.45
C LYS A 114 12.02 -12.09 9.11
N GLN A 115 12.06 -13.16 8.31
CA GLN A 115 12.43 -14.50 8.79
C GLN A 115 13.92 -14.71 8.59
N GLU A 116 14.65 -14.99 9.66
CA GLU A 116 16.05 -15.44 9.58
C GLU A 116 16.04 -16.97 9.52
N VAL A 117 16.43 -17.53 8.38
CA VAL A 117 16.53 -18.98 8.20
C VAL A 117 17.98 -19.37 8.47
N GLU A 118 18.26 -19.94 9.64
CA GLU A 118 19.53 -20.59 9.91
C GLU A 118 19.63 -21.85 9.04
N GLN A 119 20.46 -21.81 7.99
CA GLN A 119 20.82 -23.01 7.24
C GLN A 119 21.79 -23.83 8.10
N GLN A 120 21.27 -24.86 8.78
CA GLN A 120 22.13 -25.89 9.35
C GLN A 120 22.77 -26.66 8.19
N ILE A 121 24.06 -26.41 7.94
CA ILE A 121 24.88 -27.24 7.06
C ILE A 121 24.99 -28.60 7.75
N ILE A 122 24.15 -29.54 7.34
CA ILE A 122 24.31 -30.95 7.72
C ILE A 122 25.60 -31.40 7.04
N GLY A 123 26.69 -31.45 7.80
CA GLY A 123 27.96 -31.97 7.36
C GLY A 123 27.76 -33.40 6.86
N VAL A 124 27.73 -33.57 5.53
CA VAL A 124 27.87 -34.88 4.92
C VAL A 124 29.32 -35.27 5.17
N SER A 125 29.55 -35.95 6.31
CA SER A 125 30.78 -36.71 6.53
C SER A 125 30.93 -37.64 5.34
N LYS A 126 31.86 -37.28 4.46
CA LYS A 126 32.28 -38.04 3.30
C LYS A 126 32.62 -39.44 3.82
N PHE A 127 31.74 -40.39 3.52
CA PHE A 127 31.96 -41.81 3.65
C PHE A 127 33.37 -42.11 3.13
N PHE A 128 34.29 -42.42 4.04
CA PHE A 128 35.52 -43.15 3.73
C PHE A 128 35.05 -44.55 3.30
N LEU A 129 34.66 -44.67 2.04
CA LEU A 129 34.57 -45.96 1.39
C LEU A 129 36.02 -46.45 1.19
N SER A 130 36.23 -47.61 1.79
CA SER A 130 37.41 -48.44 1.80
C SER A 130 37.93 -48.75 0.39
N ASP A 131 39.00 -48.07 -0.02
CA ASP A 131 39.93 -48.63 -1.01
C ASP A 131 41.05 -49.34 -0.24
N ASN A 132 40.73 -50.51 0.30
CA ASN A 132 41.75 -51.48 0.68
C ASN A 132 41.28 -52.88 0.31
N GLU A 133 41.08 -53.09 -0.99
CA GLU A 133 41.20 -54.39 -1.60
C GLU A 133 41.98 -54.27 -2.91
N GLN A 134 42.96 -55.17 -3.03
CA GLN A 134 43.70 -55.59 -4.23
C GLN A 134 45.05 -54.90 -4.52
N ALA A 135 46.13 -55.50 -4.01
CA ALA A 135 47.06 -56.23 -4.88
C ALA A 135 47.97 -57.15 -4.04
N LYS A 136 47.98 -58.43 -4.44
CA LYS A 136 49.00 -59.43 -4.08
C LYS A 136 50.34 -59.09 -4.71
#